data_AF-K1UDQ8-F1
#
_entry.id   AF-K1UDQ8-F1
#
_cell.length_a   1.000
_cell.length_b   1.000
_cell.length_c   1.000
_cell.angle_alpha   90.00
_cell.angle_beta   90.00
_cell.angle_gamma   90.00
#
_symmetry.space_group_name_H-M   'P 1'
#
loop_
_entity.id
_entity.type
_entity.pdbx_description
1 polymer ?
#
loop_
_entity_poly.entity_id
_entity_poly.type
_entity_poly.pdbx_seq_one_letter_code
_entity_poly.pdbx_strand_id
1 'polypeptide(L)' 'YKNKMYLGGVYTEIGKAKYDYFLYIGPPDHDISRLSADSRIIDSSGRGFTVDHCETVYYKNTPFYIWAIVRETNGI' A
#
# COMPACT_ATOMS: atom_id res chain seq x y z
N TYR A 1 -12.97 -13.71 13.52
CA TYR A 1 -12.19 -12.57 13.02
C TYR A 1 -12.49 -12.44 11.53
N LYS A 2 -13.13 -11.36 11.08
CA LYS A 2 -13.59 -11.21 9.68
C LYS A 2 -12.47 -10.51 8.92
N ASN A 3 -11.81 -11.20 8.00
CA ASN A 3 -10.84 -10.57 7.10
C ASN A 3 -11.57 -9.49 6.30
N LYS A 4 -11.29 -8.21 6.57
CA LYS A 4 -11.68 -7.13 5.66
C LYS A 4 -10.79 -7.25 4.44
N MET A 5 -11.38 -7.61 3.31
CA MET A 5 -10.67 -7.70 2.05
C MET A 5 -10.52 -6.28 1.49
N TYR A 6 -9.30 -5.74 1.53
CA TYR A 6 -8.97 -4.40 1.01
C TYR A 6 -8.56 -4.43 -0.47
N LEU A 7 -8.72 -5.56 -1.14
CA LEU A 7 -8.40 -5.73 -2.56
C LEU A 7 -9.65 -5.37 -3.37
N GLY A 8 -9.71 -4.13 -3.86
CA GLY A 8 -10.70 -3.72 -4.86
C GLY A 8 -10.29 -4.23 -6.24
N GLY A 9 -10.94 -5.29 -6.72
CA GLY A 9 -10.74 -5.81 -8.08
C GLY A 9 -12.07 -6.01 -8.80
N VAL A 10 -12.18 -5.56 -10.04
CA VAL A 10 -13.29 -5.88 -10.94
C VAL A 10 -13.02 -7.26 -11.56
N TYR A 11 -13.91 -8.23 -11.34
CA TYR A 11 -13.84 -9.51 -12.03
C TYR A 11 -14.12 -9.30 -13.53
N THR A 12 -13.14 -9.59 -14.39
CA THR A 12 -13.34 -9.63 -15.85
C THR A 12 -13.40 -11.08 -16.34
N GLU A 13 -14.26 -11.37 -17.31
CA GLU A 13 -14.49 -12.71 -17.89
C GLU A 13 -13.22 -13.38 -18.44
N ILE A 14 -12.17 -12.61 -18.74
CA ILE A 14 -10.88 -13.06 -19.31
C ILE A 14 -9.75 -13.20 -18.24
N GLY A 15 -10.11 -13.15 -16.95
CA GLY A 15 -9.25 -13.60 -15.85
C GLY A 15 -8.04 -12.72 -15.46
N LYS A 16 -7.86 -11.54 -16.07
CA LYS A 16 -6.71 -10.65 -15.73
C LYS A 16 -7.14 -9.21 -15.52
N ALA A 17 -7.79 -8.95 -14.39
CA ALA A 17 -7.67 -7.63 -13.78
C ALA A 17 -6.20 -7.48 -13.36
N LYS A 18 -5.52 -6.49 -13.93
CA LYS A 18 -4.12 -6.19 -13.61
C LYS A 18 -4.06 -5.89 -12.10
N TYR A 19 -3.47 -6.82 -11.33
CA TYR A 19 -3.31 -6.68 -9.88
C TYR A 19 -2.20 -5.65 -9.61
N ASP A 20 -2.51 -4.37 -9.77
CA ASP A 20 -1.57 -3.27 -9.52
C ASP A 20 -1.43 -2.98 -8.01
N TYR A 21 -2.03 -3.79 -7.14
CA TYR A 21 -2.02 -3.62 -5.69
C TYR A 21 -0.96 -4.49 -5.03
N PHE A 22 -0.16 -3.87 -4.17
CA PHE A 22 0.94 -4.49 -3.44
C PHE A 22 0.83 -4.18 -1.95
N LEU A 23 1.45 -5.01 -1.12
CA LEU A 23 1.55 -4.79 0.32
C LEU A 23 2.91 -4.16 0.63
N TYR A 24 2.87 -2.98 1.25
CA TYR A 24 4.02 -2.37 1.90
C TYR A 24 4.05 -2.80 3.38
N ILE A 25 5.24 -3.19 3.85
CA ILE A 25 5.56 -3.38 5.27
C ILE A 25 6.85 -2.63 5.54
N GLY A 26 6.83 -1.70 6.49
CA GLY A 26 7.99 -0.87 6.78
C GLY A 26 8.11 -0.49 8.25
N PRO A 27 9.27 0.11 8.62
CA PRO A 27 9.53 0.52 9.99
C PRO A 27 8.54 1.60 10.45
N PRO A 28 8.27 1.70 11.76
CA PRO A 28 7.34 2.69 12.30
C PRO A 28 7.85 4.13 12.16
N ASP A 29 9.17 4.32 12.03
CA ASP A 29 9.81 5.63 11.95
C ASP A 29 9.66 6.30 10.58
N HIS A 30 9.22 5.54 9.56
CA HIS A 30 8.94 6.05 8.23
C HIS A 30 7.43 6.25 8.07
N ASP A 31 6.92 7.36 8.59
CA ASP A 31 5.48 7.66 8.53
C ASP A 31 5.02 7.98 7.10
N ILE A 32 4.68 6.93 6.35
CA ILE A 32 4.13 7.03 5.00
C ILE A 32 2.63 7.37 4.98
N SER A 33 1.97 7.46 6.14
CA SER A 33 0.55 7.84 6.21
C SER A 33 0.30 9.33 5.96
N ARG A 34 1.37 10.14 6.08
CA ARG A 34 1.35 11.61 5.93
C ARG A 34 1.94 12.10 4.61
N LEU A 35 2.09 11.20 3.64
CA LEU A 35 2.56 11.55 2.32
C LEU A 35 1.53 12.46 1.62
N SER A 36 2.03 13.47 0.90
CA SER A 36 1.17 14.31 0.06
C SER A 36 0.57 13.47 -1.09
N ALA A 37 -0.53 13.91 -1.68
CA ALA A 37 -1.15 13.21 -2.82
C ALA A 37 -0.19 13.08 -4.04
N ASP A 38 0.81 13.94 -4.13
CA ASP A 38 1.82 13.94 -5.20
C ASP A 38 3.05 13.07 -4.86
N SER A 39 3.17 12.63 -3.61
CA SER A 39 4.27 11.76 -3.18
C SER A 39 4.10 10.34 -3.70
N ARG A 40 5.22 9.68 -4.00
CA ARG A 40 5.27 8.28 -4.42
C ARG A 40 6.29 7.53 -3.60
N ILE A 41 5.97 6.28 -3.26
CA ILE A 41 6.97 5.32 -2.79
C ILE A 41 7.70 4.82 -4.02
N ILE A 42 9.03 4.88 -4.03
CA ILE A 42 9.86 4.40 -5.13
C ILE A 42 10.59 3.14 -4.68
N ASP A 43 10.48 2.05 -5.44
CA ASP A 43 11.26 0.84 -5.17
C ASP A 43 12.67 0.92 -5.76
N SER A 44 13.51 -0.09 -5.48
CA SER A 44 14.89 -0.15 -5.98
C SER A 44 15.01 -0.25 -7.50
N SER A 45 13.92 -0.58 -8.21
CA SER A 45 13.86 -0.63 -9.67
C SER A 45 13.36 0.68 -10.30
N GLY A 46 13.01 1.68 -9.48
CA GLY A 46 12.48 2.96 -9.93
C GLY A 46 10.97 2.96 -10.17
N ARG A 47 10.24 1.90 -9.81
CA ARG A 47 8.77 1.87 -9.93
C ARG A 47 8.13 2.73 -8.85
N GLY A 48 7.12 3.51 -9.23
CA GLY A 48 6.41 4.42 -8.34
C GLY A 48 5.07 3.88 -7.88
N PHE A 49 4.75 4.09 -6.60
CA PHE A 49 3.52 3.61 -5.99
C PHE A 49 2.81 4.71 -5.19
N THR A 50 1.48 4.77 -5.30
CA THR A 50 0.61 5.56 -4.41
C THR A 50 0.13 4.72 -3.25
N VAL A 51 -0.14 5.35 -2.10
CA VAL A 51 -0.73 4.70 -0.93
C VAL A 51 -2.24 4.80 -1.01
N ASP A 52 -2.95 3.67 -0.96
CA ASP A 52 -4.42 3.60 -0.96
C ASP A 52 -4.96 3.46 0.47
N HIS A 53 -4.35 2.58 1.26
CA HIS A 53 -4.67 2.38 2.68
C HIS A 53 -3.39 2.26 3.49
N CYS A 54 -3.36 2.82 4.70
CA CYS A 54 -2.18 2.81 5.55
C CYS A 54 -2.57 2.76 7.04
N GLU A 55 -1.94 1.87 7.79
CA GLU A 55 -2.14 1.76 9.23
C GLU A 55 -0.81 1.54 9.96
N THR A 56 -0.67 2.16 11.12
CA THR A 56 0.40 1.85 12.07
C THR A 56 -0.07 0.74 13.01
N VAL A 57 0.70 -0.33 13.11
CA VAL A 57 0.49 -1.40 14.08
C VAL A 57 1.26 -1.07 15.33
N TYR A 58 0.58 -1.18 16.47
CA TYR A 58 1.15 -0.90 17.79
C TYR A 58 1.33 -2.21 18.56
N TYR A 59 2.47 -2.33 19.24
CA TYR A 59 2.65 -3.28 20.31
C TYR A 59 2.60 -2.52 21.64
N LYS A 60 1.55 -2.79 22.43
CA LYS A 60 1.16 -1.91 23.55
C LYS A 60 0.94 -0.48 23.05
N ASN A 61 1.62 0.50 23.63
CA ASN A 61 1.54 1.91 23.23
C ASN A 61 2.70 2.35 22.32
N THR A 62 3.50 1.39 21.81
CA THR A 62 4.67 1.67 20.97
C THR A 62 4.38 1.28 19.52
N PRO A 63 4.59 2.19 18.55
CA PRO A 63 4.57 1.86 17.13
C PRO A 63 5.54 0.70 16.82
N PHE A 64 5.06 -0.34 16.15
CA PHE A 64 5.85 -1.54 15.85
C PHE A 64 6.21 -1.64 14.37
N TYR A 65 5.23 -1.44 13.47
CA TYR A 65 5.46 -1.32 12.03
C TYR A 65 4.29 -0.61 11.35
N ILE A 66 4.48 -0.20 10.11
CA ILE A 66 3.42 0.33 9.25
C ILE A 66 3.13 -0.71 8.16
N TRP A 67 1.86 -0.99 7.92
CA TRP A 67 1.44 -1.68 6.71
C TRP A 67 0.58 -0.78 5.84
N ALA A 68 0.71 -0.93 4.53
CA ALA A 68 -0.09 -0.18 3.59
C ALA A 68 -0.41 -1.01 2.35
N ILE A 69 -1.57 -0.73 1.76
CA ILE A 69 -1.89 -1.16 0.40
C ILE A 69 -1.41 -0.06 -0.52
N VAL A 70 -0.50 -0.40 -1.42
CA VAL A 70 0.05 0.52 -2.40
C VAL A 70 -0.33 0.09 -3.80
N ARG A 71 -0.53 1.06 -4.69
CA ARG A 71 -0.87 0.80 -6.09
C ARG A 71 0.25 1.29 -6.98
N GLU A 72 0.70 0.46 -7.91
CA GLU A 72 1.66 0.89 -8.94
C GLU A 72 1.02 1.97 -9.79
N THR A 73 1.70 3.10 -9.88
CA THR A 73 1.37 4.14 -10.85
C THR A 73 2.33 3.98 -12.02
N ASN A 74 1.80 3.55 -13.18
CA ASN A 74 2.52 3.79 -14.43
C ASN A 74 2.75 5.29 -14.51
N GLY A 75 4.01 5.71 -14.63
CA GLY A 75 4.37 7.14 -14.71
C GLY A 75 3.60 7.86 -15.83
N ILE A 76 3.42 9.16 -15.62
CA ILE A 76 2.72 10.16 -16.46
C ILE A 76 2.91 9.91 -17.96
#